data_AF-A0A973MGJ4-F1
#
_entry.id   AF-A0A973MGJ4-F1
#
_cell.length_a   1.000
_cell.length_b   1.000
_cell.length_c   1.000
_cell.angle_alpha   90.00
_cell.angle_beta   90.00
_cell.angle_gamma   90.00
#
_symmetry.space_group_name_H-M   'P 1'
#
loop_
_entity.id
_entity.type
_entity.pdbx_description
1 polymer ?
#
loop_
_entity_poly.entity_id
_entity_poly.type
_entity_poly.pdbx_seq_one_letter_code
_entity_poly.pdbx_strand_id
1 'polypeptide(L)'
;MPLYFLRHGESQANEQNRFAGRLDTPLTALGSRQADQAAERVAALAASGVHIDEVHMSTLRRARQTAWTVIDRLPQPPDRITVDEALIERDFGVYSGRNKSLVKKTIGFAGYTEAFHSPTGRPPGGESWREMYDRVAAYYEDVLLPASRAGRTVLVVAHKYVVEMFALIVAGASPDTYRDFKIPNARPLSEQDLRRAVAAPAAAGLVNDLGEIVEIRLPLLVAAAAATGVAAQLALGIQVPATPFTTALTALLAVGSFFVMLRVDPPTLRGPLGSLRTAWPLLLPRLALGLFLIWAGHSLPWELTGLFLLLPPALMAPTLSLLWGGDYFFAVRHTVAASLALPAFLLTGLAAPLALPGTAPTLALGRLEPALLAYGAVLLAALLLPGVGAQTLRRRDPIRAGALSTNWNWLGGLALVPVAGLATFALTPSTGLSAHTATRLLLMTSATAAALTALRLLTALFLRLRPHGTGLGRDLFITQNTPNVFLWLAMTAPLAPATGHHPSVIGLSVALVFFTAVYTDEQIFLQAHRRDLGPSGPGTPETQKPQSSPRWLARARGL
;
A
#
# COMPACT_ATOMS: atom_id res chain seq x y z
N MET A 1 -36.36 9.09 10.74
CA MET A 1 -36.67 9.30 9.32
C MET A 1 -36.01 8.18 8.53
N PRO A 2 -36.66 7.65 7.49
CA PRO A 2 -36.46 6.28 7.04
C PRO A 2 -35.50 6.13 5.85
N LEU A 3 -34.50 7.02 5.70
CA LEU A 3 -33.47 6.88 4.66
C LEU A 3 -32.20 6.23 5.22
N TYR A 4 -31.73 5.20 4.53
CA TYR A 4 -30.47 4.52 4.79
C TYR A 4 -29.57 4.61 3.57
N PHE A 5 -28.27 4.79 3.81
CA PHE A 5 -27.27 4.96 2.78
C PHE A 5 -26.16 3.92 2.94
N LEU A 6 -25.70 3.38 1.82
CA LEU A 6 -24.67 2.36 1.78
C LEU A 6 -23.70 2.66 0.65
N ARG A 7 -22.44 2.88 0.99
CA ARG A 7 -21.36 2.85 0.01
C ARG A 7 -21.08 1.39 -0.37
N HIS A 8 -20.84 1.12 -1.65
CA HIS A 8 -20.45 -0.21 -2.12
C HIS A 8 -19.25 -0.82 -1.34
N GLY A 9 -19.14 -2.15 -1.30
CA GLY A 9 -17.97 -2.86 -0.77
C GLY A 9 -16.68 -2.55 -1.55
N GLU A 10 -15.50 -2.91 -1.03
CA GLU A 10 -14.22 -2.69 -1.73
C GLU A 10 -14.25 -3.21 -3.17
N SER A 11 -13.92 -2.34 -4.14
CA SER A 11 -13.78 -2.73 -5.55
C SER A 11 -12.33 -2.98 -5.96
N GLN A 12 -12.11 -3.66 -7.09
CA GLN A 12 -10.76 -3.86 -7.64
C GLN A 12 -9.99 -2.54 -7.83
N ALA A 13 -10.67 -1.45 -8.22
CA ALA A 13 -10.03 -0.13 -8.30
C ALA A 13 -9.62 0.42 -6.92
N ASN A 14 -10.42 0.17 -5.87
CA ASN A 14 -10.02 0.55 -4.51
C ASN A 14 -8.77 -0.22 -4.09
N GLU A 15 -8.79 -1.53 -4.32
CA GLU A 15 -7.72 -2.47 -4.00
C GLU A 15 -6.41 -2.16 -4.76
N GLN A 16 -6.49 -1.67 -5.99
CA GLN A 16 -5.35 -1.24 -6.81
C GLN A 16 -4.94 0.22 -6.61
N ASN A 17 -5.58 0.93 -5.67
CA ASN A 17 -5.34 2.35 -5.40
C ASN A 17 -5.53 3.24 -6.63
N ARG A 18 -6.61 3.03 -7.39
CA ARG A 18 -6.94 3.79 -8.62
C ARG A 18 -8.22 4.60 -8.47
N PHE A 19 -8.30 5.74 -9.15
CA PHE A 19 -9.57 6.48 -9.27
C PHE A 19 -10.51 5.70 -10.17
N ALA A 20 -11.55 5.11 -9.60
CA ALA A 20 -12.55 4.39 -10.38
C ALA A 20 -13.42 5.35 -11.19
N GLY A 21 -14.01 6.35 -10.53
CA GLY A 21 -15.03 7.21 -11.11
C GLY A 21 -16.13 6.36 -11.73
N ARG A 22 -16.37 6.57 -13.02
CA ARG A 22 -17.36 5.85 -13.81
C ARG A 22 -16.88 4.49 -14.37
N LEU A 23 -15.64 4.07 -14.09
CA LEU A 23 -15.15 2.75 -14.50
C LEU A 23 -15.94 1.63 -13.81
N ASP A 24 -16.46 0.69 -14.59
CA ASP A 24 -17.27 -0.43 -14.12
C ASP A 24 -16.42 -1.56 -13.52
N THR A 25 -15.87 -1.32 -12.34
CA THR A 25 -15.06 -2.32 -11.60
C THR A 25 -15.91 -3.20 -10.69
N PRO A 26 -15.64 -4.51 -10.60
CA PRO A 26 -16.34 -5.42 -9.69
C PRO A 26 -15.83 -5.29 -8.24
N LEU A 27 -16.58 -5.86 -7.29
CA LEU A 27 -16.13 -6.08 -5.93
C LEU A 27 -14.94 -7.06 -5.86
N THR A 28 -14.08 -6.87 -4.86
CA THR A 28 -13.05 -7.85 -4.47
C THR A 28 -13.65 -8.95 -3.60
N ALA A 29 -12.88 -9.98 -3.27
CA ALA A 29 -13.30 -10.98 -2.28
C ALA A 29 -13.54 -10.35 -0.89
N LEU A 30 -12.79 -9.31 -0.52
CA LEU A 30 -13.09 -8.55 0.71
C LEU A 30 -14.37 -7.73 0.52
N GLY A 31 -14.55 -7.07 -0.63
CA GLY A 31 -15.75 -6.31 -0.94
C GLY A 31 -17.03 -7.14 -0.89
N SER A 32 -17.00 -8.38 -1.36
CA SER A 32 -18.12 -9.33 -1.22
C SER A 32 -18.40 -9.63 0.25
N ARG A 33 -17.39 -9.98 1.06
CA ARG A 33 -17.59 -10.21 2.51
C ARG A 33 -18.09 -8.97 3.25
N GLN A 34 -17.67 -7.78 2.80
CA GLN A 34 -18.18 -6.52 3.31
C GLN A 34 -19.66 -6.34 2.97
N ALA A 35 -20.09 -6.67 1.75
CA ALA A 35 -21.49 -6.66 1.35
C ALA A 35 -22.31 -7.69 2.14
N ASP A 36 -21.78 -8.89 2.39
CA ASP A 36 -22.44 -9.91 3.23
C ASP A 36 -22.65 -9.39 4.66
N GLN A 37 -21.63 -8.77 5.26
CA GLN A 37 -21.75 -8.17 6.59
C GLN A 37 -22.72 -6.96 6.60
N ALA A 38 -22.80 -6.21 5.51
CA ALA A 38 -23.79 -5.14 5.34
C ALA A 38 -25.21 -5.72 5.31
N ALA A 39 -25.41 -6.79 4.55
CA ALA A 39 -26.67 -7.49 4.42
C ALA A 39 -27.16 -8.02 5.78
N GLU A 40 -26.26 -8.60 6.59
CA GLU A 40 -26.57 -9.00 7.96
C GLU A 40 -27.01 -7.83 8.85
N ARG A 41 -26.31 -6.70 8.76
CA ARG A 41 -26.65 -5.50 9.54
C ARG A 41 -27.98 -4.89 9.12
N VAL A 42 -28.28 -4.84 7.82
CA VAL A 42 -29.57 -4.34 7.32
C VAL A 42 -30.70 -5.30 7.69
N ALA A 43 -30.51 -6.61 7.54
CA ALA A 43 -31.50 -7.60 7.96
C ALA A 43 -31.79 -7.55 9.47
N ALA A 44 -30.78 -7.24 10.31
CA ALA A 44 -30.97 -7.05 11.74
C ALA A 44 -31.86 -5.83 12.08
N LEU A 45 -31.97 -4.83 11.20
CA LEU A 45 -32.90 -3.71 11.39
C LEU A 45 -34.37 -4.18 11.35
N ALA A 46 -34.68 -5.21 10.55
CA ALA A 46 -36.02 -5.79 10.50
C ALA A 46 -36.42 -6.43 11.84
N ALA A 47 -35.47 -7.01 12.58
CA ALA A 47 -35.73 -7.51 13.94
C ALA A 47 -36.08 -6.38 14.94
N SER A 48 -35.73 -5.13 14.62
CA SER A 48 -36.13 -3.93 15.36
C SER A 48 -37.37 -3.23 14.79
N GLY A 49 -38.08 -3.86 13.84
CA GLY A 49 -39.30 -3.34 13.22
C GLY A 49 -39.08 -2.39 12.03
N VAL A 50 -37.85 -2.29 11.51
CA VAL A 50 -37.53 -1.47 10.33
C VAL A 50 -37.46 -2.37 9.09
N HIS A 51 -38.48 -2.32 8.26
CA HIS A 51 -38.52 -3.00 6.96
C HIS A 51 -37.99 -2.09 5.86
N ILE A 52 -37.31 -2.63 4.85
CA ILE A 52 -36.82 -1.85 3.70
C ILE A 52 -37.85 -1.98 2.58
N ASP A 53 -38.59 -0.90 2.32
CA ASP A 53 -39.68 -0.87 1.33
C ASP A 53 -39.15 -0.58 -0.08
N GLU A 54 -38.13 0.26 -0.20
CA GLU A 54 -37.52 0.60 -1.49
C GLU A 54 -35.99 0.49 -1.47
N VAL A 55 -35.40 0.04 -2.59
CA VAL A 55 -33.95 0.04 -2.80
C VAL A 55 -33.61 0.82 -4.06
N HIS A 56 -32.76 1.83 -3.94
CA HIS A 56 -32.23 2.59 -5.06
C HIS A 56 -30.72 2.35 -5.18
N MET A 57 -30.23 2.04 -6.38
CA MET A 57 -28.81 1.73 -6.57
C MET A 57 -28.24 2.37 -7.84
N SER A 58 -26.94 2.64 -7.81
CA SER A 58 -26.20 3.07 -8.99
C SER A 58 -26.15 1.97 -10.07
N THR A 59 -26.06 2.38 -11.34
CA THR A 59 -25.82 1.51 -12.50
C THR A 59 -24.50 0.72 -12.44
N LEU A 60 -23.50 1.21 -11.70
CA LEU A 60 -22.18 0.58 -11.64
C LEU A 60 -22.19 -0.73 -10.87
N ARG A 61 -21.53 -1.74 -11.42
CA ARG A 61 -21.54 -3.13 -10.95
C ARG A 61 -21.19 -3.30 -9.48
N ARG A 62 -20.18 -2.61 -8.96
CA ARG A 62 -19.82 -2.67 -7.53
C ARG A 62 -20.97 -2.28 -6.60
N ALA A 63 -21.77 -1.27 -6.97
CA ALA A 63 -22.94 -0.85 -6.21
C ALA A 63 -24.06 -1.87 -6.37
N ARG A 64 -24.35 -2.31 -7.61
CA ARG A 64 -25.34 -3.37 -7.87
C ARG A 64 -25.03 -4.67 -7.13
N GLN A 65 -23.79 -5.15 -7.18
CA GLN A 65 -23.36 -6.35 -6.45
C GLN A 65 -23.59 -6.20 -4.95
N THR A 66 -23.25 -5.04 -4.38
CA THR A 66 -23.50 -4.77 -2.95
C THR A 66 -25.01 -4.76 -2.66
N ALA A 67 -25.80 -4.10 -3.50
CA ALA A 67 -27.24 -3.96 -3.31
C ALA A 67 -27.97 -5.31 -3.41
N TRP A 68 -27.64 -6.13 -4.42
CA TRP A 68 -28.23 -7.45 -4.58
C TRP A 68 -27.90 -8.38 -3.41
N THR A 69 -26.65 -8.38 -2.92
CA THR A 69 -26.29 -9.12 -1.70
C THR A 69 -27.13 -8.69 -0.49
N VAL A 70 -27.45 -7.41 -0.35
CA VAL A 70 -28.33 -6.93 0.72
C VAL A 70 -29.78 -7.38 0.50
N ILE A 71 -30.31 -7.20 -0.72
CA ILE A 71 -31.69 -7.57 -1.09
C ILE A 71 -31.94 -9.07 -0.84
N ASP A 72 -31.02 -9.93 -1.27
CA ASP A 72 -31.13 -11.39 -1.13
C ASP A 72 -31.20 -11.87 0.33
N ARG A 73 -30.79 -11.02 1.29
CA ARG A 73 -30.78 -11.32 2.73
C ARG A 73 -31.92 -10.64 3.49
N LEU A 74 -32.69 -9.76 2.85
CA LEU A 74 -33.83 -9.14 3.50
C LEU A 74 -34.88 -10.21 3.83
N PRO A 75 -35.52 -10.16 5.02
CA PRO A 75 -36.58 -11.12 5.37
C PRO A 75 -37.78 -11.06 4.41
N GLN A 76 -38.01 -9.90 3.80
CA GLN A 76 -39.05 -9.66 2.81
C GLN A 76 -38.44 -8.87 1.64
N PRO A 77 -38.86 -9.15 0.39
CA PRO A 77 -38.40 -8.38 -0.76
C PRO A 77 -38.90 -6.93 -0.66
N PRO A 78 -38.13 -5.94 -1.13
CA PRO A 78 -38.61 -4.56 -1.22
C PRO A 78 -39.70 -4.45 -2.29
N ASP A 79 -40.66 -3.55 -2.07
CA ASP A 79 -41.75 -3.26 -3.02
C ASP A 79 -41.23 -2.64 -4.33
N ARG A 80 -40.12 -1.91 -4.25
CA ARG A 80 -39.50 -1.25 -5.41
C ARG A 80 -37.99 -1.35 -5.41
N ILE A 81 -37.44 -1.70 -6.58
CA ILE A 81 -36.01 -1.67 -6.85
C ILE A 81 -35.77 -0.73 -8.04
N THR A 82 -34.98 0.31 -7.82
CA THR A 82 -34.65 1.33 -8.84
C THR A 82 -33.15 1.33 -9.10
N VAL A 83 -32.75 1.26 -10.38
CA VAL A 83 -31.35 1.44 -10.81
C VAL A 83 -31.26 2.75 -11.55
N ASP A 84 -30.43 3.69 -11.08
CA ASP A 84 -30.41 5.06 -11.59
C ASP A 84 -28.99 5.59 -11.83
N GLU A 85 -28.83 6.37 -12.92
CA GLU A 85 -27.58 7.03 -13.28
C GLU A 85 -27.27 8.24 -12.40
N ALA A 86 -28.28 8.89 -11.80
CA ALA A 86 -28.09 9.97 -10.85
C ALA A 86 -27.32 9.54 -9.60
N LEU A 87 -27.21 8.22 -9.34
CA LEU A 87 -26.43 7.64 -8.25
C LEU A 87 -25.02 7.22 -8.66
N ILE A 88 -24.57 7.50 -9.90
CA ILE A 88 -23.21 7.18 -10.36
C ILE A 88 -22.16 8.04 -9.64
N GLU A 89 -20.97 7.45 -9.45
CA GLU A 89 -19.81 8.14 -8.87
C GLU A 89 -19.37 9.31 -9.76
N ARG A 90 -18.71 10.28 -9.12
CA ARG A 90 -18.10 11.43 -9.79
C ARG A 90 -17.26 11.03 -11.00
N ASP A 91 -17.40 11.78 -12.10
CA ASP A 91 -16.48 11.66 -13.22
C ASP A 91 -15.13 12.31 -12.90
N PHE A 92 -14.06 11.52 -12.86
CA PHE A 92 -12.71 12.02 -12.58
C PHE A 92 -11.92 12.39 -13.85
N GLY A 93 -12.54 12.35 -15.03
CA GLY A 93 -11.92 12.77 -16.29
C GLY A 93 -10.59 12.05 -16.54
N VAL A 94 -9.53 12.82 -16.79
CA VAL A 94 -8.17 12.29 -17.07
C VAL A 94 -7.56 11.48 -15.92
N TYR A 95 -8.07 11.62 -14.70
CA TYR A 95 -7.60 10.85 -13.55
C TYR A 95 -8.24 9.46 -13.46
N SER A 96 -9.34 9.20 -14.17
CA SER A 96 -10.01 7.90 -14.20
C SER A 96 -9.04 6.79 -14.62
N GLY A 97 -8.99 5.70 -13.83
CA GLY A 97 -8.09 4.57 -14.00
C GLY A 97 -6.65 4.80 -13.54
N ARG A 98 -6.26 6.05 -13.22
CA ARG A 98 -4.91 6.38 -12.76
C ARG A 98 -4.73 6.06 -11.28
N ASN A 99 -3.48 5.78 -10.89
CA ASN A 99 -3.13 5.55 -9.49
C ASN A 99 -3.29 6.84 -8.66
N LYS A 100 -3.97 6.74 -7.51
CA LYS A 100 -4.32 7.89 -6.68
C LYS A 100 -3.09 8.58 -6.09
N SER A 101 -2.14 7.80 -5.58
CA SER A 101 -0.93 8.32 -4.95
C SER A 101 -0.05 9.06 -5.95
N LEU A 102 0.09 8.53 -7.17
CA LEU A 102 0.80 9.22 -8.25
C LEU A 102 0.14 10.54 -8.64
N VAL A 103 -1.19 10.57 -8.80
CA VAL A 103 -1.91 11.81 -9.10
C VAL A 103 -1.68 12.83 -7.98
N LYS A 104 -1.90 12.46 -6.71
CA LYS A 104 -1.67 13.31 -5.53
C LYS A 104 -0.26 13.90 -5.50
N LYS A 105 0.76 13.07 -5.74
CA LYS A 105 2.16 13.50 -5.77
C LYS A 105 2.49 14.39 -6.97
N THR A 106 1.86 14.14 -8.11
CA THR A 106 2.07 14.92 -9.32
C THR A 106 1.50 16.33 -9.19
N ILE A 107 0.26 16.48 -8.71
CA ILE A 107 -0.42 17.78 -8.60
C ILE A 107 -0.18 18.47 -7.24
N GLY A 108 0.40 17.76 -6.27
CA GLY A 108 0.68 18.26 -4.93
C GLY A 108 -0.57 18.39 -4.06
N PHE A 109 -0.37 18.73 -2.78
CA PHE A 109 -1.46 18.82 -1.80
C PHE A 109 -2.48 19.90 -2.21
N ALA A 110 -2.03 21.11 -2.56
CA ALA A 110 -2.91 22.19 -2.97
C ALA A 110 -3.73 21.84 -4.24
N GLY A 111 -3.08 21.25 -5.26
CA GLY A 111 -3.78 20.83 -6.48
C GLY A 111 -4.76 19.69 -6.22
N TYR A 112 -4.45 18.78 -5.30
CA TYR A 112 -5.36 17.72 -4.90
C TYR A 112 -6.58 18.25 -4.13
N THR A 113 -6.35 19.15 -3.17
CA THR A 113 -7.42 19.83 -2.44
C THR A 113 -8.31 20.62 -3.41
N GLU A 114 -7.73 21.36 -4.36
CA GLU A 114 -8.51 22.06 -5.38
C GLU A 114 -9.32 21.09 -6.25
N ALA A 115 -8.73 20.02 -6.77
CA ALA A 115 -9.45 19.11 -7.67
C ALA A 115 -10.58 18.31 -6.97
N PHE A 116 -10.37 17.92 -5.71
CA PHE A 116 -11.24 16.92 -5.04
C PHE A 116 -12.04 17.44 -3.86
N HIS A 117 -11.63 18.56 -3.24
CA HIS A 117 -12.27 19.10 -2.04
C HIS A 117 -12.76 20.55 -2.21
N SER A 118 -12.40 21.23 -3.30
CA SER A 118 -12.90 22.58 -3.59
C SER A 118 -14.29 22.53 -4.24
N PRO A 119 -15.20 23.47 -3.91
CA PRO A 119 -16.52 23.55 -4.52
C PRO A 119 -16.48 23.89 -6.02
N THR A 120 -15.45 24.61 -6.45
CA THR A 120 -15.15 24.91 -7.85
C THR A 120 -14.27 23.84 -8.50
N GLY A 121 -13.81 22.88 -7.71
CA GLY A 121 -12.88 21.85 -8.12
C GLY A 121 -13.41 21.00 -9.27
N ARG A 122 -12.62 20.87 -10.34
CA ARG A 122 -12.92 20.03 -11.49
C ARG A 122 -11.67 19.26 -11.93
N PRO A 123 -11.67 17.92 -11.83
CA PRO A 123 -10.74 17.07 -12.56
C PRO A 123 -10.77 17.43 -14.05
N PRO A 124 -9.63 17.59 -14.73
CA PRO A 124 -9.64 17.92 -16.16
C PRO A 124 -10.45 16.89 -16.96
N GLY A 125 -11.43 17.36 -17.74
CA GLY A 125 -12.35 16.52 -18.50
C GLY A 125 -13.37 15.72 -17.65
N GLY A 126 -13.52 16.04 -16.37
CA GLY A 126 -14.46 15.39 -15.44
C GLY A 126 -15.57 16.32 -14.94
N GLU A 127 -16.31 15.82 -13.94
CA GLU A 127 -17.46 16.49 -13.32
C GLU A 127 -16.98 17.40 -12.19
N SER A 128 -17.47 18.64 -12.14
CA SER A 128 -17.22 19.56 -11.02
C SER A 128 -17.96 19.11 -9.76
N TRP A 129 -17.54 19.64 -8.61
CA TRP A 129 -18.22 19.39 -7.35
C TRP A 129 -19.67 19.86 -7.33
N ARG A 130 -19.92 21.05 -7.90
CA ARG A 130 -21.25 21.64 -8.00
C ARG A 130 -22.19 20.83 -8.89
N GLU A 131 -21.75 20.43 -10.08
CA GLU A 131 -22.57 19.59 -10.99
C GLU A 131 -22.98 18.27 -10.33
N MET A 132 -22.04 17.65 -9.60
CA MET A 132 -22.34 16.44 -8.84
C MET A 132 -23.34 16.70 -7.72
N TYR A 133 -23.16 17.77 -6.95
CA TYR A 133 -24.08 18.16 -5.87
C TYR A 133 -25.49 18.40 -6.43
N ASP A 134 -25.63 19.19 -7.49
CA ASP A 134 -26.92 19.55 -8.08
C ASP A 134 -27.67 18.30 -8.58
N ARG A 135 -26.96 17.37 -9.24
CA ARG A 135 -27.52 16.08 -9.68
C ARG A 135 -28.01 15.22 -8.51
N VAL A 136 -27.23 15.14 -7.42
CA VAL A 136 -27.60 14.33 -6.25
C VAL A 136 -28.72 15.01 -5.44
N ALA A 137 -28.74 16.34 -5.37
CA ALA A 137 -29.78 17.13 -4.72
C ALA A 137 -31.12 16.96 -5.43
N ALA A 138 -31.15 17.08 -6.75
CA ALA A 138 -32.37 16.81 -7.54
C ALA A 138 -32.91 15.40 -7.27
N TYR A 139 -32.04 14.39 -7.26
CA TYR A 139 -32.46 13.02 -6.95
C TYR A 139 -32.99 12.86 -5.51
N TYR A 140 -32.39 13.54 -4.55
CA TYR A 140 -32.87 13.54 -3.17
C TYR A 140 -34.26 14.19 -3.07
N GLU A 141 -34.45 15.37 -3.65
CA GLU A 141 -35.67 16.17 -3.55
C GLU A 141 -36.84 15.59 -4.34
N ASP A 142 -36.58 15.07 -5.55
CA ASP A 142 -37.62 14.61 -6.48
C ASP A 142 -37.98 13.13 -6.28
N VAL A 143 -37.07 12.32 -5.73
CA VAL A 143 -37.24 10.85 -5.63
C VAL A 143 -37.25 10.36 -4.19
N LEU A 144 -36.18 10.63 -3.43
CA LEU A 144 -36.02 10.04 -2.09
C LEU A 144 -36.92 10.69 -1.04
N LEU A 145 -37.01 12.03 -1.06
CA LEU A 145 -37.77 12.79 -0.08
C LEU A 145 -39.29 12.53 -0.19
N PRO A 146 -39.92 12.43 -1.37
CA PRO A 146 -41.32 12.06 -1.49
C PRO A 146 -41.60 10.65 -0.96
N ALA A 147 -40.74 9.66 -1.26
CA ALA A 147 -40.87 8.29 -0.75
C ALA A 147 -40.79 8.26 0.79
N SER A 148 -39.79 8.95 1.36
CA SER A 148 -39.60 9.11 2.80
C SER A 148 -40.81 9.79 3.48
N ARG A 149 -41.36 10.85 2.87
CA ARG A 149 -42.58 11.55 3.35
C ARG A 149 -43.83 10.68 3.29
N ALA A 150 -43.89 9.73 2.35
CA ALA A 150 -44.94 8.73 2.28
C ALA A 150 -44.78 7.60 3.32
N GLY A 151 -43.79 7.71 4.22
CA GLY A 151 -43.54 6.73 5.29
C GLY A 151 -42.74 5.51 4.85
N ARG A 152 -42.21 5.50 3.61
CA ARG A 152 -41.43 4.38 3.08
C ARG A 152 -39.98 4.44 3.54
N THR A 153 -39.45 3.29 3.90
CA THR A 153 -38.05 3.10 4.24
C THR A 153 -37.23 2.75 3.01
N VAL A 154 -36.27 3.62 2.72
CA VAL A 154 -35.49 3.56 1.49
C VAL A 154 -34.03 3.26 1.80
N LEU A 155 -33.48 2.26 1.14
CA LEU A 155 -32.05 1.98 1.13
C LEU A 155 -31.42 2.47 -0.18
N VAL A 156 -30.43 3.36 -0.08
CA VAL A 156 -29.67 3.88 -1.22
C VAL A 156 -28.27 3.26 -1.25
N VAL A 157 -27.93 2.53 -2.31
CA VAL A 157 -26.63 1.88 -2.51
C VAL A 157 -25.84 2.57 -3.61
N ALA A 158 -24.82 3.33 -3.22
CA ALA A 158 -24.08 4.20 -4.12
C ALA A 158 -22.56 4.18 -3.85
N HIS A 159 -21.90 5.32 -4.08
CA HIS A 159 -20.45 5.47 -4.01
C HIS A 159 -20.05 6.49 -2.96
N LYS A 160 -18.74 6.64 -2.71
CA LYS A 160 -18.23 7.45 -1.61
C LYS A 160 -18.76 8.88 -1.71
N TYR A 161 -18.44 9.56 -2.81
CA TYR A 161 -18.74 10.99 -2.92
C TYR A 161 -20.24 11.23 -3.05
N VAL A 162 -20.99 10.30 -3.66
CA VAL A 162 -22.45 10.39 -3.74
C VAL A 162 -23.10 10.35 -2.34
N VAL A 163 -22.65 9.44 -1.47
CA VAL A 163 -23.12 9.39 -0.08
C VAL A 163 -22.69 10.63 0.71
N GLU A 164 -21.53 11.20 0.42
CA GLU A 164 -21.07 12.45 1.04
C GLU A 164 -21.92 13.66 0.59
N MET A 165 -22.39 13.69 -0.66
CA MET A 165 -23.37 14.70 -1.12
C MET A 165 -24.70 14.56 -0.38
N PHE A 166 -25.22 13.34 -0.25
CA PHE A 166 -26.42 13.11 0.57
C PHE A 166 -26.20 13.55 2.03
N ALA A 167 -24.99 13.39 2.57
CA ALA A 167 -24.69 13.86 3.92
C ALA A 167 -24.81 15.38 4.06
N LEU A 168 -24.30 16.15 3.09
CA LEU A 168 -24.46 17.60 3.04
C LEU A 168 -25.93 18.00 2.94
N ILE A 169 -26.67 17.41 1.99
CA ILE A 169 -28.08 17.70 1.73
C ILE A 169 -28.93 17.41 2.97
N VAL A 170 -28.79 16.22 3.55
CA VAL A 170 -29.51 15.82 4.76
C VAL A 170 -29.17 16.76 5.92
N ALA A 171 -27.91 17.17 6.07
CA ALA A 171 -27.48 18.11 7.10
C ALA A 171 -27.91 19.56 6.86
N GLY A 172 -28.41 19.91 5.66
CA GLY A 172 -28.68 21.30 5.26
C GLY A 172 -27.40 22.14 5.16
N ALA A 173 -26.26 21.50 4.90
CA ALA A 173 -24.96 22.15 4.81
C ALA A 173 -24.67 22.59 3.37
N SER A 174 -24.02 23.75 3.20
CA SER A 174 -23.57 24.20 1.88
C SER A 174 -22.48 23.25 1.33
N PRO A 175 -22.47 22.94 0.02
CA PRO A 175 -21.35 22.25 -0.61
C PRO A 175 -20.00 22.96 -0.42
N ASP A 176 -20.01 24.27 -0.12
CA ASP A 176 -18.81 25.04 0.16
C ASP A 176 -18.13 24.67 1.49
N THR A 177 -18.85 23.99 2.37
CA THR A 177 -18.34 23.49 3.66
C THR A 177 -17.82 22.06 3.60
N TYR A 178 -17.80 21.47 2.39
CA TYR A 178 -17.40 20.09 2.20
C TYR A 178 -15.97 19.83 2.68
N ARG A 179 -15.82 18.66 3.28
CA ARG A 179 -14.54 18.02 3.58
C ARG A 179 -14.73 16.51 3.48
N ASP A 180 -13.64 15.76 3.34
CA ASP A 180 -13.70 14.29 3.29
C ASP A 180 -14.27 13.71 4.60
N PHE A 181 -15.51 13.21 4.56
CA PHE A 181 -16.20 12.61 5.72
C PHE A 181 -15.79 11.16 5.98
N LYS A 182 -14.91 10.58 5.15
CA LYS A 182 -14.38 9.22 5.29
C LYS A 182 -15.48 8.15 5.37
N ILE A 183 -16.49 8.25 4.52
CA ILE A 183 -17.60 7.28 4.48
C ILE A 183 -17.05 5.86 4.23
N PRO A 184 -17.25 4.91 5.17
CA PRO A 184 -16.69 3.56 5.08
C PRO A 184 -17.40 2.71 4.02
N ASN A 185 -16.69 1.75 3.44
CA ASN A 185 -17.28 0.76 2.55
C ASN A 185 -18.26 -0.15 3.29
N ALA A 186 -19.41 -0.41 2.67
CA ALA A 186 -20.43 -1.37 3.08
C ALA A 186 -20.94 -1.25 4.54
N ARG A 187 -20.77 -0.10 5.20
CA ARG A 187 -21.46 0.16 6.46
C ARG A 187 -22.80 0.84 6.14
N PRO A 188 -23.95 0.28 6.55
CA PRO A 188 -25.22 1.00 6.47
C PRO A 188 -25.17 2.23 7.38
N LEU A 189 -25.65 3.37 6.88
CA LEU A 189 -25.66 4.65 7.57
C LEU A 189 -27.08 5.22 7.55
N SER A 190 -27.59 5.60 8.71
CA SER A 190 -28.82 6.39 8.80
C SER A 190 -28.56 7.85 8.46
N GLU A 191 -29.62 8.62 8.22
CA GLU A 191 -29.53 10.09 8.15
C GLU A 191 -28.85 10.71 9.38
N GLN A 192 -29.10 10.16 10.57
CA GLN A 192 -28.46 10.64 11.80
C GLN A 192 -26.94 10.40 11.76
N ASP A 193 -26.50 9.27 11.23
CA ASP A 193 -25.07 8.99 11.06
C ASP A 193 -24.43 9.97 10.05
N LEU A 194 -25.13 10.29 8.96
CA LEU A 194 -24.67 11.30 8.01
C LEU A 194 -24.58 12.70 8.62
N ARG A 195 -25.60 13.14 9.37
CA ARG A 195 -25.57 14.43 10.10
C ARG A 195 -24.39 14.48 11.09
N ARG A 196 -24.14 13.39 11.83
CA ARG A 196 -23.00 13.29 12.74
C ARG A 196 -21.67 13.38 12.00
N ALA A 197 -21.56 12.78 10.80
CA ALA A 197 -20.35 12.86 10.00
C ALA A 197 -20.03 14.30 9.56
N VAL A 198 -21.05 15.04 9.12
CA VAL A 198 -20.91 16.47 8.77
C VAL A 198 -20.51 17.30 10.00
N ALA A 199 -21.19 17.09 11.13
CA ALA A 199 -20.99 17.84 12.37
C ALA A 199 -19.70 17.50 13.15
N ALA A 200 -18.90 16.52 12.69
CA ALA A 200 -17.68 16.14 13.41
C ALA A 200 -16.70 17.34 13.57
N PRO A 201 -15.86 17.40 14.61
CA PRO A 201 -14.95 18.54 14.80
C PRO A 201 -13.99 18.77 13.63
N ALA A 202 -13.58 20.02 13.41
CA ALA A 202 -12.59 20.39 12.39
C ALA A 202 -11.24 19.64 12.57
N ALA A 203 -10.89 19.26 13.80
CA ALA A 203 -9.71 18.45 14.10
C ALA A 203 -9.64 17.11 13.34
N ALA A 204 -10.79 16.53 12.97
CA ALA A 204 -10.82 15.34 12.11
C ALA A 204 -10.28 15.64 10.69
N GLY A 205 -10.49 16.86 10.18
CA GLY A 205 -9.93 17.33 8.92
C GLY A 205 -8.41 17.46 8.96
N LEU A 206 -7.85 17.96 10.08
CA LEU A 206 -6.40 18.09 10.25
C LEU A 206 -5.67 16.75 10.16
N VAL A 207 -6.23 15.68 10.74
CA VAL A 207 -5.65 14.33 10.65
C VAL A 207 -5.66 13.83 9.20
N ASN A 208 -6.71 14.14 8.45
CA ASN A 208 -6.78 13.78 7.03
C ASN A 208 -5.71 14.52 6.22
N ASP A 209 -5.57 15.83 6.43
CA ASP A 209 -4.58 16.66 5.74
C ASP A 209 -3.15 16.20 6.07
N LEU A 210 -2.87 15.89 7.33
CA LEU A 210 -1.60 15.29 7.74
C LEU A 210 -1.36 13.96 7.02
N GLY A 211 -2.37 13.10 6.92
CA GLY A 211 -2.27 11.83 6.19
C GLY A 211 -1.93 12.04 4.71
N GLU A 212 -2.55 13.02 4.05
CA GLU A 212 -2.28 13.38 2.66
C GLU A 212 -0.88 13.97 2.47
N ILE A 213 -0.45 14.86 3.37
CA ILE A 213 0.90 15.43 3.35
C ILE A 213 1.96 14.34 3.55
N VAL A 214 1.74 13.43 4.51
CA VAL A 214 2.63 12.29 4.75
C VAL A 214 2.70 11.43 3.49
N GLU A 215 1.57 11.05 2.88
CA GLU A 215 1.55 10.24 1.66
C GLU A 215 2.34 10.91 0.52
N ILE A 216 2.13 12.22 0.32
CA ILE A 216 2.77 13.00 -0.75
C ILE A 216 4.27 13.18 -0.50
N ARG A 217 4.69 13.39 0.75
CA ARG A 217 6.07 13.73 1.13
C ARG A 217 6.85 12.55 1.69
N LEU A 218 6.31 11.34 1.71
CA LEU A 218 6.87 10.21 2.46
C LEU A 218 8.36 9.97 2.17
N PRO A 219 8.85 9.85 0.91
CA PRO A 219 10.28 9.61 0.70
C PRO A 219 11.17 10.76 1.15
N LEU A 220 10.69 12.01 1.06
CA LEU A 220 11.41 13.17 1.59
C LEU A 220 11.46 13.13 3.12
N LEU A 221 10.35 12.80 3.80
CA LEU A 221 10.30 12.67 5.26
C LEU A 221 11.22 11.56 5.75
N VAL A 222 11.25 10.43 5.04
CA VAL A 222 12.16 9.31 5.32
C VAL A 222 13.62 9.71 5.14
N ALA A 223 13.97 10.40 4.04
CA ALA A 223 15.33 10.89 3.81
C ALA A 223 15.74 11.96 4.84
N ALA A 224 14.83 12.87 5.21
CA ALA A 224 15.06 13.87 6.24
C ALA A 224 15.29 13.23 7.61
N ALA A 225 14.46 12.25 8.01
CA ALA A 225 14.64 11.53 9.27
C ALA A 225 15.97 10.78 9.32
N ALA A 226 16.39 10.15 8.21
CA ALA A 226 17.71 9.53 8.09
C ALA A 226 18.84 10.56 8.33
N ALA A 227 18.75 11.74 7.71
CA ALA A 227 19.72 12.82 7.92
C ALA A 227 19.72 13.35 9.36
N THR A 228 18.53 13.51 9.97
CA THR A 228 18.38 13.89 11.38
C THR A 228 19.01 12.87 12.32
N GLY A 229 18.86 11.57 12.05
CA GLY A 229 19.50 10.51 12.85
C GLY A 229 21.02 10.63 12.88
N VAL A 230 21.65 10.92 11.72
CA VAL A 230 23.09 11.18 11.64
C VAL A 230 23.47 12.46 12.39
N ALA A 231 22.76 13.56 12.14
CA ALA A 231 23.05 14.85 12.76
C ALA A 231 22.94 14.80 14.30
N ALA A 232 21.91 14.12 14.81
CA ALA A 232 21.68 13.97 16.25
C ALA A 232 22.81 13.19 16.92
N GLN A 233 23.30 12.09 16.32
CA GLN A 233 24.47 11.40 16.85
C GLN A 233 25.69 12.32 16.88
N LEU A 234 25.99 12.98 15.76
CA LEU A 234 27.20 13.80 15.64
C LEU A 234 27.20 15.00 16.59
N ALA A 235 26.04 15.58 16.85
CA ALA A 235 25.88 16.74 17.73
C ALA A 235 25.75 16.36 19.21
N LEU A 236 25.06 15.25 19.53
CA LEU A 236 24.66 14.91 20.91
C LEU A 236 25.34 13.66 21.48
N GLY A 237 26.05 12.87 20.66
CA GLY A 237 26.78 11.67 21.10
C GLY A 237 25.92 10.51 21.61
N ILE A 238 24.59 10.60 21.51
CA ILE A 238 23.64 9.60 22.04
C ILE A 238 23.80 8.29 21.27
N GLN A 239 23.87 7.11 21.90
CA GLN A 239 23.97 5.82 21.21
C GLN A 239 22.76 4.93 21.50
N VAL A 240 22.34 4.10 20.53
CA VAL A 240 21.29 3.08 20.73
C VAL A 240 21.94 1.70 20.69
N PRO A 241 21.85 0.90 21.76
CA PRO A 241 22.35 -0.47 21.78
C PRO A 241 21.64 -1.38 20.75
N ALA A 242 22.30 -2.45 20.32
CA ALA A 242 21.80 -3.33 19.26
C ALA A 242 20.43 -3.97 19.56
N THR A 243 20.19 -4.39 20.81
CA THR A 243 18.91 -5.00 21.23
C THR A 243 17.74 -4.02 21.15
N PRO A 244 17.75 -2.85 21.80
CA PRO A 244 16.65 -1.89 21.67
C PRO A 244 16.47 -1.40 20.22
N PHE A 245 17.55 -1.24 19.44
CA PHE A 245 17.44 -0.95 18.01
C PHE A 245 16.64 -2.03 17.27
N THR A 246 17.05 -3.29 17.40
CA THR A 246 16.42 -4.42 16.70
C THR A 246 14.97 -4.60 17.13
N THR A 247 14.68 -4.46 18.42
CA THR A 247 13.31 -4.51 18.96
C THR A 247 12.43 -3.40 18.39
N ALA A 248 12.90 -2.15 18.42
CA ALA A 248 12.15 -1.01 17.89
C ALA A 248 11.91 -1.14 16.37
N LEU A 249 12.94 -1.53 15.62
CA LEU A 249 12.85 -1.79 14.19
C LEU A 249 11.83 -2.89 13.87
N THR A 250 11.88 -4.00 14.60
CA THR A 250 10.95 -5.12 14.43
C THR A 250 9.51 -4.70 14.72
N ALA A 251 9.27 -3.95 15.79
CA ALA A 251 7.95 -3.44 16.13
C ALA A 251 7.39 -2.50 15.05
N LEU A 252 8.21 -1.58 14.54
CA LEU A 252 7.79 -0.64 13.49
C LEU A 252 7.53 -1.36 12.16
N LEU A 253 8.36 -2.34 11.78
CA LEU A 253 8.12 -3.20 10.62
C LEU A 253 6.84 -4.04 10.79
N ALA A 254 6.56 -4.54 12.00
CA ALA A 254 5.34 -5.28 12.30
C ALA A 254 4.07 -4.44 12.05
N VAL A 255 4.09 -3.16 12.44
CA VAL A 255 3.02 -2.21 12.15
C VAL A 255 2.83 -2.05 10.64
N GLY A 256 3.91 -1.82 9.89
CA GLY A 256 3.86 -1.71 8.43
C GLY A 256 3.28 -2.97 7.77
N SER A 257 3.79 -4.15 8.15
CA SER A 257 3.33 -5.44 7.65
C SER A 257 1.86 -5.71 7.98
N PHE A 258 1.37 -5.33 9.17
CA PHE A 258 -0.03 -5.48 9.54
C PHE A 258 -0.95 -4.76 8.56
N PHE A 259 -0.68 -3.48 8.27
CA PHE A 259 -1.49 -2.69 7.34
C PHE A 259 -1.41 -3.18 5.89
N VAL A 260 -0.22 -3.62 5.44
CA VAL A 260 -0.07 -4.26 4.13
C VAL A 260 -0.91 -5.54 4.09
N MET A 261 -0.78 -6.42 5.08
CA MET A 261 -1.52 -7.69 5.10
C MET A 261 -3.03 -7.51 5.28
N LEU A 262 -3.50 -6.38 5.82
CA LEU A 262 -4.93 -6.05 5.84
C LEU A 262 -5.52 -5.82 4.46
N ARG A 263 -4.71 -5.58 3.43
CA ARG A 263 -5.14 -5.37 2.04
C ARG A 263 -5.03 -6.64 1.20
N VAL A 264 -4.06 -7.50 1.51
CA VAL A 264 -3.76 -8.71 0.75
C VAL A 264 -4.85 -9.76 0.92
N ASP A 265 -5.34 -10.29 -0.19
CA ASP A 265 -6.16 -11.49 -0.20
C ASP A 265 -5.27 -12.74 -0.40
N PRO A 266 -5.21 -13.70 0.55
CA PRO A 266 -4.28 -14.84 0.47
C PRO A 266 -4.32 -15.67 -0.83
N PRO A 267 -5.47 -15.89 -1.48
CA PRO A 267 -5.52 -16.55 -2.79
C PRO A 267 -4.66 -15.87 -3.86
N THR A 268 -4.48 -14.54 -3.80
CA THR A 268 -3.62 -13.80 -4.73
C THR A 268 -2.13 -14.15 -4.58
N LEU A 269 -1.72 -14.73 -3.44
CA LEU A 269 -0.36 -15.20 -3.23
C LEU A 269 -0.09 -16.56 -3.89
N ARG A 270 -1.14 -17.35 -4.16
CA ARG A 270 -1.05 -18.69 -4.77
C ARG A 270 -0.91 -18.64 -6.29
N GLY A 271 -0.95 -17.46 -6.90
CA GLY A 271 -0.80 -17.31 -8.35
C GLY A 271 0.55 -17.87 -8.84
N PRO A 272 0.62 -18.37 -10.09
CA PRO A 272 1.83 -19.02 -10.60
C PRO A 272 3.05 -18.09 -10.46
N LEU A 273 4.16 -18.64 -9.99
CA LEU A 273 5.48 -17.97 -9.96
C LEU A 273 6.02 -17.67 -11.37
N GLY A 274 5.22 -17.88 -12.42
CA GLY A 274 5.55 -17.57 -13.81
C GLY A 274 5.93 -16.10 -14.02
N SER A 275 5.39 -15.18 -13.23
CA SER A 275 5.79 -13.77 -13.23
C SER A 275 7.19 -13.53 -12.65
N LEU A 276 7.80 -14.50 -11.95
CA LEU A 276 9.20 -14.44 -11.53
C LEU A 276 10.15 -14.93 -12.61
N ARG A 277 9.67 -15.74 -13.57
CA ARG A 277 10.51 -16.18 -14.70
C ARG A 277 11.05 -15.01 -15.50
N THR A 278 10.30 -13.91 -15.59
CA THR A 278 10.76 -12.67 -16.22
C THR A 278 11.86 -11.97 -15.43
N ALA A 279 11.94 -12.20 -14.11
CA ALA A 279 12.97 -11.62 -13.24
C ALA A 279 14.24 -12.49 -13.13
N TRP A 280 14.17 -13.79 -13.45
CA TRP A 280 15.30 -14.72 -13.30
C TRP A 280 16.59 -14.29 -13.97
N PRO A 281 16.61 -13.69 -15.18
CA PRO A 281 17.84 -13.21 -15.80
C PRO A 281 18.55 -12.10 -14.99
N LEU A 282 17.81 -11.36 -14.16
CA LEU A 282 18.38 -10.38 -13.23
C LEU A 282 18.72 -10.99 -11.87
N LEU A 283 17.84 -11.87 -11.37
CA LEU A 283 17.99 -12.47 -10.04
C LEU A 283 19.09 -13.52 -9.97
N LEU A 284 19.21 -14.42 -10.94
CA LEU A 284 20.18 -15.53 -10.89
C LEU A 284 21.63 -15.05 -10.82
N PRO A 285 22.10 -14.09 -11.66
CA PRO A 285 23.46 -13.58 -11.54
C PRO A 285 23.73 -12.91 -10.19
N ARG A 286 22.75 -12.15 -9.67
CA ARG A 286 22.83 -11.51 -8.35
C ARG A 286 22.95 -12.54 -7.23
N LEU A 287 22.14 -13.60 -7.26
CA LEU A 287 22.19 -14.69 -6.30
C LEU A 287 23.51 -15.46 -6.40
N ALA A 288 23.96 -15.79 -7.61
CA ALA A 288 25.21 -16.50 -7.84
C ALA A 288 26.42 -15.70 -7.32
N LEU A 289 26.48 -14.40 -7.61
CA LEU A 289 27.52 -13.52 -7.10
C LEU A 289 27.47 -13.41 -5.58
N GLY A 290 26.27 -13.27 -4.99
CA GLY A 290 26.11 -13.21 -3.53
C GLY A 290 26.62 -14.47 -2.84
N LEU A 291 26.26 -15.65 -3.35
CA LEU A 291 26.75 -16.94 -2.84
C LEU A 291 28.26 -17.09 -3.02
N PHE A 292 28.79 -16.69 -4.17
CA PHE A 292 30.23 -16.71 -4.42
C PHE A 292 30.99 -15.82 -3.42
N LEU A 293 30.50 -14.61 -3.13
CA LEU A 293 31.13 -13.70 -2.16
C LEU A 293 31.08 -14.22 -0.72
N ILE A 294 30.03 -14.96 -0.35
CA ILE A 294 29.98 -15.64 0.96
C ILE A 294 30.96 -16.83 0.99
N TRP A 295 31.02 -17.62 -0.08
CA TRP A 295 31.85 -18.82 -0.15
C TRP A 295 33.35 -18.51 -0.27
N ALA A 296 33.72 -17.60 -1.16
CA ALA A 296 35.11 -17.16 -1.37
C ALA A 296 35.54 -16.08 -0.36
N GLY A 297 34.60 -15.51 0.38
CA GLY A 297 34.85 -14.46 1.35
C GLY A 297 35.59 -14.98 2.57
N HIS A 298 36.85 -14.58 2.72
CA HIS A 298 37.63 -14.90 3.94
C HIS A 298 37.48 -13.84 5.05
N SER A 299 36.75 -12.74 4.79
CA SER A 299 36.54 -11.64 5.73
C SER A 299 35.07 -11.19 5.79
N LEU A 300 34.67 -10.69 6.97
CA LEU A 300 33.31 -10.22 7.24
C LEU A 300 32.77 -9.19 6.22
N PRO A 301 33.54 -8.22 5.70
CA PRO A 301 33.03 -7.30 4.67
C PRO A 301 32.55 -7.97 3.38
N TRP A 302 33.26 -9.00 2.92
CA TRP A 302 32.88 -9.77 1.72
C TRP A 302 31.62 -10.60 1.99
N GLU A 303 31.56 -11.27 3.15
CA GLU A 303 30.39 -12.01 3.61
C GLU A 303 29.14 -11.11 3.71
N LEU A 304 29.28 -9.91 4.29
CA LEU A 304 28.20 -8.93 4.42
C LEU A 304 27.71 -8.39 3.08
N THR A 305 28.62 -8.21 2.12
CA THR A 305 28.28 -7.80 0.75
C THR A 305 27.57 -8.93 0.01
N GLY A 306 28.02 -10.18 0.19
CA GLY A 306 27.34 -11.35 -0.33
C GLY A 306 25.91 -11.48 0.21
N LEU A 307 25.73 -11.34 1.54
CA LEU A 307 24.41 -11.30 2.18
C LEU A 307 23.54 -10.16 1.63
N PHE A 308 24.09 -8.96 1.43
CA PHE A 308 23.37 -7.82 0.87
C PHE A 308 22.83 -8.12 -0.53
N LEU A 309 23.62 -8.77 -1.38
CA LEU A 309 23.19 -9.19 -2.71
C LEU A 309 22.11 -10.27 -2.65
N LEU A 310 22.14 -11.14 -1.64
CA LEU A 310 21.14 -12.19 -1.49
C LEU A 310 19.79 -11.65 -0.99
N LEU A 311 19.75 -10.47 -0.36
CA LEU A 311 18.54 -9.94 0.27
C LEU A 311 17.31 -9.98 -0.64
N PRO A 312 16.16 -10.38 -0.09
CA PRO A 312 14.90 -10.27 -0.80
C PRO A 312 14.57 -8.78 -1.03
N PRO A 313 13.56 -8.49 -1.86
CA PRO A 313 12.97 -7.15 -1.91
C PRO A 313 12.56 -6.69 -0.50
N ALA A 314 12.63 -5.38 -0.24
CA ALA A 314 12.21 -4.83 1.03
C ALA A 314 10.76 -5.19 1.37
N LEU A 315 10.47 -5.39 2.66
CA LEU A 315 9.10 -5.52 3.15
C LEU A 315 8.23 -4.30 2.78
N MET A 316 8.86 -3.17 2.49
CA MET A 316 8.23 -1.95 1.98
C MET A 316 7.97 -1.92 0.47
N ALA A 317 8.57 -2.81 -0.33
CA ALA A 317 8.40 -2.81 -1.77
C ALA A 317 6.92 -2.85 -2.21
N PRO A 318 6.00 -3.56 -1.52
CA PRO A 318 4.57 -3.46 -1.77
C PRO A 318 4.00 -2.05 -1.55
N THR A 319 4.41 -1.38 -0.47
CA THR A 319 4.00 0.01 -0.19
C THR A 319 4.51 0.95 -1.28
N LEU A 320 5.77 0.83 -1.67
CA LEU A 320 6.35 1.64 -2.75
C LEU A 320 5.67 1.36 -4.10
N SER A 321 5.39 0.09 -4.41
CA SER A 321 4.61 -0.31 -5.58
C SER A 321 3.24 0.37 -5.61
N LEU A 322 2.48 0.35 -4.51
CA LEU A 322 1.20 1.05 -4.43
C LEU A 322 1.33 2.56 -4.62
N LEU A 323 2.32 3.18 -3.96
CA LEU A 323 2.54 4.63 -3.99
C LEU A 323 3.01 5.12 -5.35
N TRP A 324 3.72 4.27 -6.09
CA TRP A 324 4.30 4.59 -7.40
C TRP A 324 3.52 3.95 -8.55
N GLY A 325 2.32 3.42 -8.29
CA GLY A 325 1.41 2.92 -9.31
C GLY A 325 1.83 1.63 -10.00
N GLY A 326 2.54 0.75 -9.31
CA GLY A 326 2.77 -0.63 -9.71
C GLY A 326 1.59 -1.57 -9.38
N ASP A 327 1.75 -2.84 -9.69
CA ASP A 327 0.92 -3.95 -9.24
C ASP A 327 1.35 -4.41 -7.85
N TYR A 328 0.60 -3.90 -6.87
CA TYR A 328 0.74 -4.25 -5.46
C TYR A 328 0.76 -5.76 -5.21
N PHE A 329 -0.10 -6.54 -5.87
CA PHE A 329 -0.23 -7.97 -5.61
C PHE A 329 0.99 -8.72 -6.09
N PHE A 330 1.54 -8.32 -7.24
CA PHE A 330 2.82 -8.84 -7.70
C PHE A 330 3.91 -8.52 -6.67
N ALA A 331 4.01 -7.26 -6.21
CA ALA A 331 5.02 -6.84 -5.25
C ALA A 331 4.91 -7.62 -3.93
N VAL A 332 3.71 -7.78 -3.37
CA VAL A 332 3.49 -8.59 -2.16
C VAL A 332 3.91 -10.03 -2.39
N ARG A 333 3.41 -10.67 -3.46
CA ARG A 333 3.71 -12.09 -3.72
C ARG A 333 5.22 -12.31 -3.81
N HIS A 334 5.91 -11.44 -4.54
CA HIS A 334 7.35 -11.55 -4.71
C HIS A 334 8.11 -11.26 -3.42
N THR A 335 7.79 -10.16 -2.73
CA THR A 335 8.45 -9.77 -1.47
C THR A 335 8.25 -10.81 -0.39
N VAL A 336 7.02 -11.27 -0.15
CA VAL A 336 6.73 -12.25 0.90
C VAL A 336 7.35 -13.60 0.57
N ALA A 337 7.21 -14.10 -0.65
CA ALA A 337 7.79 -15.38 -1.05
C ALA A 337 9.32 -15.35 -0.94
N ALA A 338 9.97 -14.32 -1.47
CA ALA A 338 11.42 -14.18 -1.39
C ALA A 338 11.90 -14.02 0.06
N SER A 339 11.17 -13.26 0.88
CA SER A 339 11.48 -13.05 2.30
C SER A 339 11.26 -14.29 3.17
N LEU A 340 10.59 -15.33 2.67
CA LEU A 340 10.43 -16.61 3.37
C LEU A 340 11.30 -17.74 2.80
N ALA A 341 11.54 -17.74 1.48
CA ALA A 341 12.31 -18.75 0.79
C ALA A 341 13.83 -18.59 0.95
N LEU A 342 14.35 -17.37 0.77
CA LEU A 342 15.77 -17.09 0.96
C LEU A 342 16.28 -17.44 2.37
N PRO A 343 15.61 -17.06 3.48
CA PRO A 343 16.03 -17.42 4.83
C PRO A 343 16.09 -18.91 5.02
N ALA A 344 15.04 -19.62 4.60
CA ALA A 344 14.99 -21.07 4.70
C ALA A 344 16.16 -21.67 3.92
N PHE A 345 16.45 -21.15 2.71
CA PHE A 345 17.59 -21.55 1.91
C PHE A 345 18.94 -21.24 2.57
N LEU A 346 19.14 -20.07 3.17
CA LEU A 346 20.38 -19.70 3.85
C LEU A 346 20.58 -20.53 5.13
N LEU A 347 19.52 -20.76 5.91
CA LEU A 347 19.56 -21.54 7.14
C LEU A 347 19.76 -23.04 6.88
N THR A 348 19.21 -23.59 5.79
CA THR A 348 19.30 -25.03 5.48
C THR A 348 20.44 -25.36 4.52
N GLY A 349 20.62 -24.56 3.47
CA GLY A 349 21.55 -24.81 2.36
C GLY A 349 23.00 -24.42 2.63
N LEU A 350 23.24 -23.51 3.58
CA LEU A 350 24.60 -23.20 4.04
C LEU A 350 25.00 -24.01 5.30
N ALA A 351 24.04 -24.66 5.96
CA ALA A 351 24.28 -25.56 7.10
C ALA A 351 24.51 -27.03 6.68
N ALA A 352 24.09 -27.42 5.48
CA ALA A 352 24.41 -28.71 4.88
C ALA A 352 25.62 -28.53 3.96
N PRO A 353 26.87 -28.81 4.40
CA PRO A 353 27.97 -28.86 3.47
C PRO A 353 27.63 -29.91 2.42
N LEU A 354 27.63 -29.51 1.15
CA LEU A 354 27.88 -30.43 0.04
C LEU A 354 29.26 -31.03 0.31
N ALA A 355 29.28 -32.10 1.09
CA ALA A 355 30.47 -32.84 1.43
C ALA A 355 30.95 -33.54 0.15
N LEU A 356 31.73 -32.81 -0.65
CA LEU A 356 32.59 -33.47 -1.62
C LEU A 356 33.55 -34.35 -0.81
N PRO A 357 33.69 -35.65 -1.16
CA PRO A 357 34.61 -36.54 -0.46
C PRO A 357 36.02 -35.93 -0.45
N GLY A 358 36.57 -35.65 0.73
CA GLY A 358 37.93 -35.12 0.91
C GLY A 358 38.06 -33.60 1.13
N THR A 359 36.97 -32.83 1.12
CA THR A 359 37.01 -31.40 1.50
C THR A 359 36.47 -31.21 2.92
N ALA A 360 37.22 -30.54 3.80
CA ALA A 360 36.70 -30.09 5.09
C ALA A 360 35.43 -29.24 4.87
N PRO A 361 34.41 -29.29 5.76
CA PRO A 361 33.23 -28.46 5.62
C PRO A 361 33.64 -26.98 5.76
N THR A 362 33.80 -26.30 4.62
CA THR A 362 34.45 -24.97 4.53
C THR A 362 33.49 -23.78 4.53
N LEU A 363 32.17 -23.99 4.64
CA LEU A 363 31.23 -22.90 4.93
C LEU A 363 30.98 -22.83 6.44
N ALA A 364 32.01 -22.42 7.19
CA ALA A 364 31.86 -22.15 8.62
C ALA A 364 31.08 -20.84 8.80
N LEU A 365 29.74 -20.92 8.71
CA LEU A 365 28.84 -19.80 8.99
C LEU A 365 28.85 -19.30 10.45
N GLY A 366 29.73 -19.81 11.32
CA GLY A 366 29.77 -19.40 12.73
C GLY A 366 29.89 -17.88 12.92
N ARG A 367 30.52 -17.15 11.98
CA ARG A 367 30.58 -15.68 11.99
C ARG A 367 29.24 -14.99 11.71
N LEU A 368 28.34 -15.66 10.99
CA LEU A 368 27.03 -15.14 10.55
C LEU A 368 25.85 -15.77 11.29
N GLU A 369 26.06 -16.81 12.10
CA GLU A 369 24.99 -17.49 12.85
C GLU A 369 24.13 -16.52 13.68
N PRO A 370 24.70 -15.58 14.49
CA PRO A 370 23.89 -14.63 15.25
C PRO A 370 23.04 -13.73 14.34
N ALA A 371 23.56 -13.37 13.17
CA ALA A 371 22.85 -12.55 12.20
C ALA A 371 21.68 -13.31 11.54
N LEU A 372 21.88 -14.60 11.22
CA LEU A 372 20.84 -15.46 10.64
C LEU A 372 19.74 -15.80 11.65
N LEU A 373 20.07 -15.96 12.93
CA LEU A 373 19.08 -16.14 14.00
C LEU A 373 18.26 -14.87 14.23
N ALA A 374 18.91 -13.70 14.33
CA ALA A 374 18.23 -12.42 14.46
C ALA A 374 17.29 -12.17 13.28
N TYR A 375 17.74 -12.50 12.07
CA TYR A 375 16.93 -12.44 10.86
C TYR A 375 15.65 -13.29 10.94
N GLY A 376 15.77 -14.55 11.35
CA GLY A 376 14.62 -15.44 11.53
C GLY A 376 13.62 -14.90 12.56
N ALA A 377 14.12 -14.36 13.66
CA ALA A 377 13.29 -13.73 14.69
C ALA A 377 12.52 -12.51 14.16
N VAL A 378 13.20 -11.62 13.41
CA VAL A 378 12.55 -10.44 12.80
C VAL A 378 11.48 -10.86 11.80
N LEU A 379 11.71 -11.89 10.98
CA LEU A 379 10.67 -12.36 10.05
C LEU A 379 9.43 -12.88 10.77
N LEU A 380 9.59 -13.68 11.81
CA LEU A 380 8.45 -14.20 12.57
C LEU A 380 7.66 -13.06 13.23
N ALA A 381 8.37 -12.15 13.91
CA ALA A 381 7.75 -11.07 14.67
C ALA A 381 7.20 -9.93 13.78
N ALA A 382 7.89 -9.58 12.70
CA ALA A 382 7.54 -8.45 11.85
C ALA A 382 6.69 -8.82 10.63
N LEU A 383 6.61 -10.09 10.21
CA LEU A 383 5.84 -10.50 9.04
C LEU A 383 4.76 -11.53 9.37
N LEU A 384 5.12 -12.64 10.03
CA LEU A 384 4.17 -13.76 10.24
C LEU A 384 3.06 -13.39 11.23
N LEU A 385 3.41 -12.98 12.46
CA LEU A 385 2.43 -12.65 13.50
C LEU A 385 1.47 -11.51 13.09
N PRO A 386 1.97 -10.38 12.54
CA PRO A 386 1.09 -9.29 12.07
C PRO A 386 0.22 -9.74 10.90
N GLY A 387 0.73 -10.60 10.01
CA GLY A 387 -0.03 -11.19 8.93
C GLY A 387 -1.20 -12.04 9.42
N VAL A 388 -0.98 -12.91 10.40
CA VAL A 388 -2.04 -13.72 11.04
C VAL A 388 -3.09 -12.83 11.69
N GLY A 389 -2.66 -11.79 12.43
CA GLY A 389 -3.56 -10.83 13.05
C GLY A 389 -4.42 -10.09 12.02
N ALA A 390 -3.81 -9.59 10.95
CA ALA A 390 -4.51 -8.88 9.87
C ALA A 390 -5.55 -9.77 9.18
N GLN A 391 -5.19 -11.01 8.84
CA GLN A 391 -6.09 -11.95 8.18
C GLN A 391 -7.23 -12.42 9.10
N THR A 392 -6.97 -12.54 10.40
CA THR A 392 -8.01 -12.83 11.40
C THR A 392 -9.04 -11.70 11.46
N LEU A 393 -8.57 -10.44 11.47
CA LEU A 393 -9.46 -9.27 11.45
C LEU A 393 -10.28 -9.19 10.14
N ARG A 394 -9.66 -9.45 8.99
CA ARG A 394 -10.35 -9.50 7.67
C ARG A 394 -11.50 -10.51 7.63
N ARG A 395 -11.40 -11.61 8.40
CA ARG A 395 -12.44 -12.65 8.49
C ARG A 395 -13.53 -12.28 9.49
N ARG A 396 -13.15 -11.75 10.65
CA ARG A 396 -14.09 -11.44 11.76
C ARG A 396 -14.89 -10.15 11.52
N ASP A 397 -14.27 -9.12 10.96
CA ASP A 397 -14.88 -7.81 10.75
C ASP A 397 -14.38 -7.18 9.45
N PRO A 398 -14.88 -7.62 8.28
CA PRO A 398 -14.39 -7.18 6.98
C PRO A 398 -14.59 -5.68 6.71
N ILE A 399 -15.66 -5.06 7.25
CA ILE A 399 -15.88 -3.60 7.15
C ILE A 399 -14.79 -2.85 7.91
N ARG A 400 -14.52 -3.23 9.17
CA ARG A 400 -13.46 -2.58 9.97
C ARG A 400 -12.07 -2.84 9.40
N ALA A 401 -11.81 -4.06 8.92
CA ALA A 401 -10.56 -4.40 8.26
C ALA A 401 -10.30 -3.50 7.04
N GLY A 402 -11.32 -3.27 6.20
CA GLY A 402 -11.21 -2.36 5.06
C GLY A 402 -11.03 -0.90 5.46
N ALA A 403 -11.71 -0.43 6.51
CA ALA A 403 -11.51 0.93 7.01
C ALA A 403 -10.09 1.16 7.57
N LEU A 404 -9.50 0.14 8.22
CA LEU A 404 -8.12 0.20 8.69
C LEU A 404 -7.12 0.03 7.54
N SER A 405 -7.45 -0.79 6.54
CA SER A 405 -6.56 -1.08 5.42
C SER A 405 -6.23 0.18 4.63
N THR A 406 -7.09 1.22 4.64
CA THR A 406 -6.82 2.53 4.01
C THR A 406 -5.85 3.42 4.79
N ASN A 407 -5.44 3.05 6.00
CA ASN A 407 -4.45 3.82 6.77
C ASN A 407 -3.01 3.45 6.41
N TRP A 408 -2.79 2.45 5.56
CA TRP A 408 -1.45 2.06 5.10
C TRP A 408 -0.65 3.23 4.50
N ASN A 409 -1.30 4.17 3.82
CA ASN A 409 -0.66 5.28 3.12
C ASN A 409 0.12 6.18 4.10
N TRP A 410 -0.44 6.35 5.31
CA TRP A 410 0.07 7.31 6.28
C TRP A 410 0.52 6.65 7.57
N LEU A 411 -0.21 5.73 8.23
CA LEU A 411 0.30 5.06 9.43
C LEU A 411 1.39 4.05 9.08
N GLY A 412 1.15 3.23 8.06
CA GLY A 412 2.15 2.29 7.55
C GLY A 412 3.36 3.02 6.97
N GLY A 413 3.12 4.12 6.25
CA GLY A 413 4.16 5.02 5.74
C GLY A 413 4.93 5.75 6.86
N LEU A 414 4.22 6.32 7.84
CA LEU A 414 4.79 7.10 8.93
C LEU A 414 5.67 6.24 9.82
N ALA A 415 5.36 4.96 10.02
CA ALA A 415 6.23 4.03 10.74
C ALA A 415 7.64 3.94 10.16
N LEU A 416 7.82 4.31 8.89
CA LEU A 416 9.12 4.29 8.20
C LEU A 416 10.00 5.49 8.53
N VAL A 417 9.39 6.62 8.89
CA VAL A 417 10.11 7.84 9.29
C VAL A 417 10.97 7.59 10.53
N PRO A 418 10.44 7.09 11.67
CA PRO A 418 11.26 6.77 12.82
C PRO A 418 12.19 5.58 12.55
N VAL A 419 11.80 4.60 11.72
CA VAL A 419 12.72 3.53 11.30
C VAL A 419 13.96 4.11 10.61
N ALA A 420 13.79 5.08 9.70
CA ALA A 420 14.89 5.67 8.97
C ALA A 420 15.84 6.45 9.87
N GLY A 421 15.27 7.24 10.80
CA GLY A 421 16.06 7.92 11.82
C GLY A 421 16.78 6.95 12.76
N LEU A 422 16.09 5.95 13.31
CA LEU A 422 16.68 4.94 14.20
C LEU A 422 17.78 4.13 13.50
N ALA A 423 17.59 3.79 12.22
CA ALA A 423 18.57 3.05 11.43
C ALA A 423 19.88 3.82 11.29
N THR A 424 19.84 5.10 10.85
CA THR A 424 21.08 5.88 10.72
C THR A 424 21.69 6.22 12.08
N PHE A 425 20.84 6.49 13.07
CA PHE A 425 21.25 6.76 14.44
C PHE A 425 22.02 5.58 15.06
N ALA A 426 21.48 4.36 15.02
CA ALA A 426 22.11 3.18 15.60
C ALA A 426 23.42 2.77 14.92
N LEU A 427 23.66 3.24 13.70
CA LEU A 427 24.83 2.88 12.88
C LEU A 427 25.90 3.98 12.84
N THR A 428 25.65 5.14 13.45
CA THR A 428 26.63 6.22 13.41
C THR A 428 27.78 5.94 14.40
N PRO A 429 29.06 6.04 13.99
CA PRO A 429 30.19 5.79 14.88
C PRO A 429 30.17 6.63 16.16
N SER A 430 30.64 6.04 17.27
CA SER A 430 30.68 6.65 18.61
C SER A 430 31.77 7.71 18.79
N THR A 431 32.84 7.62 18.01
CA THR A 431 33.93 8.60 17.98
C THR A 431 33.58 9.68 16.97
N GLY A 432 33.85 10.95 17.31
CA GLY A 432 33.61 12.08 16.39
C GLY A 432 34.22 11.85 15.00
N LEU A 433 33.75 12.60 13.99
CA LEU A 433 34.22 12.48 12.60
C LEU A 433 35.70 12.85 12.47
N SER A 434 36.60 11.88 12.72
CA SER A 434 38.01 12.00 12.36
C SER A 434 38.14 12.07 10.83
N ALA A 435 39.21 12.69 10.33
CA ALA A 435 39.48 12.72 8.90
C ALA A 435 39.48 11.31 8.29
N HIS A 436 40.06 10.33 8.99
CA HIS A 436 40.09 8.94 8.55
C HIS A 436 38.69 8.31 8.47
N THR A 437 37.85 8.51 9.48
CA THR A 437 36.46 8.01 9.49
C THR A 437 35.63 8.67 8.39
N ALA A 438 35.80 9.98 8.20
CA ALA A 438 35.12 10.74 7.16
C ALA A 438 35.49 10.25 5.74
N THR A 439 36.79 10.06 5.47
CA THR A 439 37.25 9.51 4.18
C THR A 439 36.69 8.12 3.94
N ARG A 440 36.68 7.24 4.95
CA ARG A 440 36.12 5.89 4.83
C ARG A 440 34.61 5.91 4.57
N LEU A 441 33.86 6.76 5.27
CA LEU A 441 32.42 6.91 5.05
C LEU A 441 32.13 7.42 3.63
N LEU A 442 32.89 8.40 3.15
CA LEU A 442 32.75 8.93 1.80
C LEU A 442 33.00 7.84 0.74
N LEU A 443 34.08 7.06 0.89
CA LEU A 443 34.42 5.98 -0.04
C LEU A 443 33.36 4.88 -0.05
N MET A 444 32.90 4.43 1.12
CA MET A 444 31.88 3.38 1.23
C MET A 444 30.51 3.84 0.70
N THR A 445 30.13 5.09 0.98
CA THR A 445 28.88 5.67 0.47
C THR A 445 28.94 5.80 -1.05
N SER A 446 30.06 6.27 -1.59
CA SER A 446 30.26 6.40 -3.05
C SER A 446 30.24 5.04 -3.75
N ALA A 447 30.93 4.03 -3.20
CA ALA A 447 30.93 2.68 -3.74
C ALA A 447 29.53 2.05 -3.72
N THR A 448 28.80 2.22 -2.62
CA THR A 448 27.42 1.72 -2.48
C THR A 448 26.48 2.41 -3.46
N ALA A 449 26.59 3.74 -3.62
CA ALA A 449 25.80 4.52 -4.58
C ALA A 449 26.09 4.11 -6.03
N ALA A 450 27.36 3.89 -6.39
CA ALA A 450 27.75 3.43 -7.71
C ALA A 450 27.17 2.04 -8.02
N ALA A 451 27.28 1.09 -7.08
CA ALA A 451 26.75 -0.26 -7.25
C ALA A 451 25.21 -0.26 -7.42
N LEU A 452 24.50 0.49 -6.58
CA LEU A 452 23.05 0.61 -6.66
C LEU A 452 22.57 1.37 -7.90
N THR A 453 23.36 2.31 -8.41
CA THR A 453 23.08 3.00 -9.68
C THR A 453 23.31 2.07 -10.86
N ALA A 454 24.39 1.29 -10.86
CA ALA A 454 24.64 0.28 -11.90
C ALA A 454 23.50 -0.74 -11.97
N LEU A 455 23.02 -1.24 -10.81
CA LEU A 455 21.87 -2.15 -10.76
C LEU A 455 20.59 -1.52 -11.35
N ARG A 456 20.34 -0.23 -11.08
CA ARG A 456 19.21 0.52 -11.66
C ARG A 456 19.31 0.62 -13.17
N LEU A 457 20.49 0.99 -13.67
CA LEU A 457 20.74 1.12 -15.11
C LEU A 457 20.59 -0.22 -15.83
N LEU A 458 21.15 -1.30 -15.27
CA LEU A 458 21.00 -2.65 -15.80
C LEU A 458 19.53 -3.09 -15.81
N THR A 459 18.80 -2.84 -14.73
CA THR A 459 17.37 -3.17 -14.65
C THR A 459 16.56 -2.36 -15.66
N ALA A 460 16.82 -1.05 -15.77
CA ALA A 460 16.15 -0.17 -16.73
C ALA A 460 16.44 -0.59 -18.18
N LEU A 461 17.69 -0.93 -18.51
CA LEU A 461 18.07 -1.45 -19.81
C LEU A 461 17.36 -2.77 -20.10
N PHE A 462 17.36 -3.70 -19.14
CA PHE A 462 16.65 -4.98 -19.27
C PHE A 462 15.16 -4.79 -19.58
N LEU A 463 14.50 -3.88 -18.87
CA LEU A 463 13.09 -3.56 -19.08
C LEU A 463 12.83 -2.87 -20.42
N ARG A 464 13.75 -2.04 -20.92
CA ARG A 464 13.64 -1.43 -22.26
C ARG A 464 13.76 -2.46 -23.38
N LEU A 465 14.59 -3.48 -23.21
CA LEU A 465 14.83 -4.52 -24.22
C LEU A 465 13.74 -5.61 -24.26
N ARG A 466 12.75 -5.56 -23.37
CA ARG A 466 11.69 -6.56 -23.24
C ARG A 466 10.31 -5.89 -23.32
N PRO A 467 9.45 -6.23 -24.30
CA PRO A 467 8.08 -5.74 -24.31
C PRO A 467 7.29 -6.39 -23.18
N HIS A 468 7.01 -5.63 -22.12
CA HIS A 468 6.16 -6.05 -21.02
C HIS A 468 5.08 -5.01 -20.74
N GLY A 469 3.95 -5.46 -20.19
CA GLY A 469 2.88 -4.57 -19.74
C GLY A 469 3.41 -3.55 -18.73
N THR A 470 2.93 -2.32 -18.86
CA THR A 470 3.37 -1.11 -18.12
C THR A 470 3.51 -1.32 -16.61
N GLY A 471 2.62 -2.10 -15.98
CA GLY A 471 2.65 -2.40 -14.54
C GLY A 471 3.80 -3.31 -14.11
N LEU A 472 3.96 -4.47 -14.75
CA LEU A 472 4.94 -5.49 -14.34
C LEU A 472 6.38 -4.96 -14.40
N GLY A 473 6.71 -4.14 -15.40
CA GLY A 473 8.05 -3.54 -15.50
C GLY A 473 8.38 -2.65 -14.31
N ARG A 474 7.40 -1.88 -13.82
CA ARG A 474 7.58 -1.00 -12.65
C ARG A 474 7.82 -1.82 -11.37
N ASP A 475 7.05 -2.87 -11.13
CA ASP A 475 7.25 -3.68 -9.93
C ASP A 475 8.53 -4.51 -9.97
N LEU A 476 8.91 -4.99 -11.15
CA LEU A 476 10.22 -5.60 -11.34
C LEU A 476 11.31 -4.59 -10.99
N PHE A 477 11.22 -3.35 -11.47
CA PHE A 477 12.19 -2.32 -11.11
C PHE A 477 12.26 -2.11 -9.59
N ILE A 478 11.11 -1.88 -8.94
CA ILE A 478 11.04 -1.61 -7.49
C ILE A 478 11.61 -2.79 -6.70
N THR A 479 11.16 -4.01 -7.00
CA THR A 479 11.55 -5.20 -6.23
C THR A 479 13.02 -5.58 -6.45
N GLN A 480 13.59 -5.31 -7.62
CA GLN A 480 15.02 -5.56 -7.87
C GLN A 480 15.93 -4.49 -7.25
N ASN A 481 15.49 -3.22 -7.21
CA ASN A 481 16.34 -2.08 -6.82
C ASN A 481 16.11 -1.57 -5.39
N THR A 482 15.17 -2.18 -4.66
CA THR A 482 14.86 -1.86 -3.26
C THR A 482 15.19 -3.07 -2.38
N PRO A 483 16.47 -3.31 -2.05
CA PRO A 483 16.86 -4.43 -1.19
C PRO A 483 16.27 -4.27 0.21
N ASN A 484 16.06 -5.37 0.93
CA ASN A 484 15.53 -5.35 2.29
C ASN A 484 16.54 -4.85 3.33
N VAL A 485 16.87 -3.56 3.25
CA VAL A 485 17.89 -2.92 4.09
C VAL A 485 17.55 -3.02 5.57
N PHE A 486 16.29 -2.91 5.97
CA PHE A 486 15.93 -3.02 7.39
C PHE A 486 16.26 -4.40 7.96
N LEU A 487 15.94 -5.43 7.20
CA LEU A 487 16.20 -6.79 7.62
C LEU A 487 17.71 -7.08 7.63
N TRP A 488 18.46 -6.53 6.68
CA TRP A 488 19.92 -6.55 6.69
C TRP A 488 20.52 -5.79 7.87
N LEU A 489 19.98 -4.61 8.21
CA LEU A 489 20.44 -3.85 9.37
C LEU A 489 20.18 -4.60 10.68
N ALA A 490 19.01 -5.22 10.82
CA ALA A 490 18.69 -6.08 11.96
C ALA A 490 19.63 -7.30 12.04
N MET A 491 20.01 -7.90 10.90
CA MET A 491 21.00 -8.99 10.83
C MET A 491 22.37 -8.55 11.30
N THR A 492 22.83 -7.38 10.85
CA THR A 492 24.21 -6.94 11.08
C THR A 492 24.39 -6.26 12.41
N ALA A 493 23.32 -5.79 13.06
CA ALA A 493 23.39 -5.12 14.35
C ALA A 493 24.02 -5.99 15.46
N PRO A 494 23.70 -7.29 15.61
CA PRO A 494 24.40 -8.21 16.52
C PRO A 494 25.88 -8.41 16.22
N LEU A 495 26.31 -8.15 14.97
CA LEU A 495 27.71 -8.28 14.54
C LEU A 495 28.51 -6.98 14.74
N ALA A 496 27.84 -5.88 15.13
CA ALA A 496 28.49 -4.61 15.38
C ALA A 496 29.12 -4.60 16.78
N PRO A 497 30.45 -4.38 16.92
CA PRO A 497 31.08 -4.21 18.21
C PRO A 497 30.68 -2.85 18.79
N ALA A 498 30.51 -2.80 20.12
CA ALA A 498 30.19 -1.58 20.87
C ALA A 498 31.26 -0.48 20.74
N THR A 499 32.44 -0.81 20.23
CA THR A 499 33.62 0.07 20.14
C THR A 499 33.71 0.88 18.82
N GLY A 500 32.76 0.75 17.89
CA GLY A 500 32.75 1.53 16.65
C GLY A 500 33.78 1.10 15.58
N HIS A 501 34.59 0.07 15.86
CA HIS A 501 35.50 -0.50 14.88
C HIS A 501 34.77 -1.54 14.00
N HIS A 502 34.26 -1.06 12.86
CA HIS A 502 33.96 -1.82 11.64
C HIS A 502 32.84 -2.89 11.73
N PRO A 503 31.55 -2.49 11.78
CA PRO A 503 30.67 -2.47 10.58
C PRO A 503 29.68 -1.28 10.52
N SER A 504 29.76 -0.33 11.44
CA SER A 504 28.91 0.87 11.53
C SER A 504 28.95 1.75 10.27
N VAL A 505 30.15 2.01 9.73
CA VAL A 505 30.34 2.83 8.52
C VAL A 505 29.68 2.21 7.28
N ILE A 506 29.81 0.89 7.09
CA ILE A 506 29.16 0.20 5.97
C ILE A 506 27.64 0.26 6.14
N GLY A 507 27.15 -0.02 7.35
CA GLY A 507 25.72 0.06 7.65
C GLY A 507 25.14 1.43 7.38
N LEU A 508 25.82 2.48 7.85
CA LEU A 508 25.43 3.87 7.65
C LEU A 508 25.43 4.25 6.17
N SER A 509 26.48 3.89 5.41
CA SER A 509 26.54 4.11 3.95
C SER A 509 25.37 3.45 3.22
N VAL A 510 25.05 2.20 3.54
CA VAL A 510 23.92 1.47 2.95
C VAL A 510 22.60 2.15 3.26
N ALA A 511 22.37 2.56 4.51
CA ALA A 511 21.15 3.25 4.92
C ALA A 511 20.98 4.59 4.18
N LEU A 512 22.03 5.42 4.13
CA LEU A 512 22.00 6.72 3.47
C LEU A 512 21.71 6.60 1.96
N VAL A 513 22.40 5.69 1.27
CA VAL A 513 22.17 5.46 -0.16
C VAL A 513 20.77 4.89 -0.41
N PHE A 514 20.27 4.00 0.46
CA PHE A 514 18.92 3.46 0.32
C PHE A 514 17.85 4.55 0.40
N PHE A 515 17.86 5.39 1.43
CA PHE A 515 16.82 6.41 1.62
C PHE A 515 16.86 7.50 0.54
N THR A 516 18.05 7.89 0.09
CA THR A 516 18.19 8.83 -1.04
C THR A 516 17.72 8.20 -2.35
N ALA A 517 18.04 6.93 -2.61
CA ALA A 517 17.65 6.25 -3.84
C ALA A 517 16.14 6.02 -3.94
N VAL A 518 15.44 5.74 -2.83
CA VAL A 518 13.97 5.67 -2.80
C VAL A 518 13.34 7.00 -3.25
N TYR A 519 13.89 8.13 -2.81
CA TYR A 519 13.44 9.46 -3.26
C TYR A 519 13.75 9.69 -4.76
N THR A 520 14.94 9.32 -5.22
CA THR A 520 15.31 9.45 -6.65
C THR A 520 14.41 8.63 -7.56
N ASP A 521 14.14 7.36 -7.20
CA ASP A 521 13.27 6.46 -7.98
C ASP A 521 11.85 7.05 -8.09
N GLU A 522 11.32 7.61 -7.01
CA GLU A 522 10.03 8.31 -7.05
C GLU A 522 10.03 9.48 -8.04
N GLN A 523 11.06 10.33 -8.04
CA GLN A 523 11.11 11.49 -8.94
C GLN A 523 11.09 11.05 -10.42
N ILE A 524 11.75 9.94 -10.75
CA ILE A 524 11.73 9.36 -12.11
C ILE A 524 10.31 8.95 -12.49
N PHE A 525 9.59 8.25 -11.60
CA PHE A 525 8.21 7.82 -11.88
C PHE A 525 7.23 8.99 -11.97
N LEU A 526 7.39 10.03 -11.14
CA LEU A 526 6.55 11.23 -11.18
C LEU A 526 6.75 12.02 -12.48
N GLN A 527 7.99 12.13 -12.97
CA GLN A 527 8.27 12.79 -14.25
C GLN A 527 7.60 12.05 -15.42
N ALA A 528 7.66 10.72 -15.45
CA ALA A 528 6.95 9.93 -16.44
C ALA A 528 5.43 10.14 -16.34
N HIS A 529 4.87 10.07 -15.13
CA HIS A 529 3.44 10.23 -14.93
C HIS A 529 2.91 11.62 -15.28
N ARG A 530 3.69 12.68 -15.05
CA ARG A 530 3.34 14.05 -15.47
C ARG A 530 3.14 14.17 -16.98
N ARG A 531 3.95 13.46 -17.77
CA ARG A 531 3.79 13.42 -19.23
C ARG A 531 2.47 12.76 -19.63
N ASP A 532 2.07 11.71 -18.92
CA ASP A 532 0.82 10.99 -19.16
C ASP A 532 -0.45 11.78 -18.79
N LEU A 533 -0.33 12.79 -17.91
CA LEU A 533 -1.44 13.66 -17.48
C LEU A 533 -1.53 14.99 -18.26
N GLY A 534 -0.54 15.31 -19.09
CA GLY A 534 -0.51 16.56 -19.85
C GLY A 534 -1.48 16.57 -21.05
N PRO A 535 -1.85 17.77 -21.57
CA PRO A 535 -2.81 17.93 -22.68
C PRO A 535 -2.35 17.33 -24.03
N SER A 536 -1.11 16.85 -24.13
CA SER A 536 -0.49 16.33 -25.36
C SER A 536 -0.15 14.83 -25.32
N GLY A 537 -0.61 14.06 -24.33
CA GLY A 537 -0.49 12.61 -24.32
C GLY A 537 -1.64 11.95 -25.09
N PRO A 538 -1.41 11.19 -26.19
CA PRO A 538 -2.49 10.54 -26.91
C PRO A 538 -3.20 9.54 -26.00
N GLY A 539 -4.52 9.54 -26.13
CA GLY A 539 -5.39 8.57 -25.51
C GLY A 539 -4.96 7.15 -25.87
N THR A 540 -4.46 6.45 -24.87
CA THR A 540 -4.85 5.06 -24.68
C THR A 540 -5.45 5.01 -23.28
N PRO A 541 -6.77 4.79 -23.13
CA PRO A 541 -7.23 4.09 -21.94
C PRO A 541 -6.33 2.87 -21.81
N GLU A 542 -5.79 2.59 -20.62
CA GLU A 542 -5.36 1.23 -20.33
C GLU A 542 -6.60 0.37 -20.58
N THR A 543 -6.70 -0.18 -21.79
CA THR A 543 -7.63 -1.24 -22.12
C THR A 543 -7.10 -2.42 -21.33
N GLN A 544 -7.48 -2.47 -20.05
CA GLN A 544 -7.60 -3.73 -19.36
C GLN A 544 -8.55 -4.53 -20.24
N LYS A 545 -7.97 -5.39 -21.11
CA LYS A 545 -8.70 -6.48 -21.72
C LYS A 545 -9.54 -7.09 -20.59
N PRO A 546 -10.84 -7.27 -20.78
CA PRO A 546 -11.68 -7.86 -19.75
C PRO A 546 -10.97 -9.12 -19.28
N GLN A 547 -10.56 -9.15 -18.01
CA GLN A 547 -10.08 -10.38 -17.40
C GLN A 547 -11.17 -11.39 -17.69
N SER A 548 -10.85 -12.39 -18.50
CA SER A 548 -11.76 -13.46 -18.86
C SER A 548 -12.39 -13.95 -17.58
N SER A 549 -13.72 -13.84 -17.50
CA SER A 549 -14.52 -14.35 -16.40
C SER A 549 -13.99 -15.74 -16.04
N PRO A 550 -13.65 -16.04 -14.78
CA PRO A 550 -13.25 -17.38 -14.43
C PRO A 550 -14.38 -18.34 -14.84
N ARG A 551 -14.00 -19.41 -15.56
CA ARG A 551 -14.89 -20.36 -16.25
C ARG A 551 -15.94 -21.05 -15.35
N TRP A 552 -16.03 -20.74 -14.05
CA TRP A 552 -17.06 -21.26 -13.15
C TRP A 552 -18.41 -20.52 -13.25
N LEU A 553 -18.48 -19.33 -13.86
CA LEU A 553 -19.75 -18.61 -14.08
C LEU A 553 -20.59 -19.12 -15.27
N ALA A 554 -20.09 -20.06 -16.06
CA ALA A 554 -20.79 -20.61 -17.22
C ALA A 554 -21.69 -21.84 -16.91
N ARG A 555 -21.85 -22.23 -15.64
CA ARG A 555 -22.67 -23.40 -15.24
C ARG A 555 -24.00 -23.08 -14.56
N ALA A 556 -24.42 -21.81 -14.49
CA ALA A 556 -25.69 -21.41 -13.86
C ALA A 556 -26.69 -20.76 -14.83
N ARG A 557 -26.66 -21.14 -16.11
CA ARG A 557 -27.69 -20.78 -17.12
C ARG A 557 -28.11 -22.00 -17.92
N GLY A 558 -28.59 -22.99 -17.21
CA GLY A 558 -29.11 -24.23 -17.76
C GLY A 558 -29.68 -25.06 -16.63
N LEU A 559 -30.77 -24.58 -16.05
CA LEU A 559 -31.92 -25.29 -15.46
C LEU A 559 -32.88 -24.23 -14.91
#